data_AF-A0A935V529-F1
#
_entry.id   AF-A0A935V529-F1
#
_cell.length_a   1.000
_cell.length_b   1.000
_cell.length_c   1.000
_cell.angle_alpha   90.00
_cell.angle_beta   90.00
_cell.angle_gamma   90.00
#
_symmetry.space_group_name_H-M   'P 1'
#
loop_
_entity.id
_entity.type
_entity.pdbx_description
1 polymer ?
#
loop_
_entity_poly.entity_id
_entity_poly.type
_entity_poly.pdbx_seq_one_letter_code
_entity_poly.pdbx_strand_id
1 'polypeptide(L)'
;MEGCGLKVYAIDGIVPVVDPTAYVHPSAVLIGDIVVGPGAYIGPCASLRGDFGRLHIGAGANVQDCCVMHGFPGSDTIVEEHGHIGHGAILHGCIVRRNGMVGMNAVVMDNAVVGESAIVAAQSFVRAGMEIPPRMLAGGVPAKVMRELTEIEMAWKVEGTGVYLDLARRCNATMKQVEALTAVEPGRKRLKLPELKTLQETRRGS
;
A
#
# COMPACT_ATOMS: atom_id res chain seq x y z
N MET A 1 -15.51 21.62 16.91
CA MET A 1 -14.65 20.42 16.80
C MET A 1 -13.89 20.54 15.50
N GLU A 2 -12.67 21.08 15.55
CA GLU A 2 -11.76 21.05 14.42
C GLU A 2 -11.41 19.58 14.16
N GLY A 3 -11.84 19.07 13.00
CA GLY A 3 -11.53 17.70 12.61
C GLY A 3 -10.01 17.50 12.59
N CYS A 4 -9.56 16.29 12.94
CA CYS A 4 -8.19 15.88 12.71
C CYS A 4 -7.92 16.04 11.20
N GLY A 5 -7.31 17.16 10.81
CA GLY A 5 -7.00 17.47 9.43
C GLY A 5 -5.92 16.53 8.93
N LEU A 6 -6.00 16.15 7.66
CA LEU A 6 -4.93 15.43 6.99
C LEU A 6 -3.60 16.20 7.17
N LYS A 7 -2.57 15.51 7.66
CA LYS A 7 -1.25 16.12 7.91
C LYS A 7 -0.42 16.14 6.62
N VAL A 8 -0.53 17.24 5.88
CA VAL A 8 0.24 17.50 4.66
C VAL A 8 1.20 18.66 4.90
N TYR A 9 2.48 18.44 4.58
CA TYR A 9 3.54 19.42 4.81
C TYR A 9 4.26 19.74 3.50
N ALA A 10 4.34 21.04 3.20
CA ALA A 10 5.23 21.54 2.17
C ALA A 10 6.66 21.65 2.72
N ILE A 11 7.66 21.38 1.88
CA ILE A 11 9.07 21.64 2.18
C ILE A 11 9.73 22.20 0.93
N ASP A 12 10.56 23.24 1.07
CA ASP A 12 11.24 23.93 -0.03
C ASP A 12 10.31 24.37 -1.18
N GLY A 13 9.07 24.72 -0.85
CA GLY A 13 8.04 25.13 -1.82
C GLY A 13 7.36 23.99 -2.57
N ILE A 14 7.71 22.73 -2.30
CA ILE A 14 7.09 21.55 -2.92
C ILE A 14 5.97 21.04 -2.02
N VAL A 15 4.78 20.88 -2.61
CA VAL A 15 3.55 20.46 -1.92
C VAL A 15 3.12 19.09 -2.47
N PRO A 16 2.74 18.13 -1.61
CA PRO A 16 2.14 16.89 -2.06
C PRO A 16 0.91 17.10 -2.95
N VAL A 17 0.82 16.34 -4.04
CA VAL A 17 -0.33 16.31 -4.95
C VAL A 17 -1.13 15.05 -4.67
N VAL A 18 -2.40 15.22 -4.31
CA VAL A 18 -3.31 14.11 -4.02
C VAL A 18 -4.53 14.22 -4.93
N ASP A 19 -4.80 13.17 -5.70
CA ASP A 19 -6.00 13.09 -6.52
C ASP A 19 -7.27 13.15 -5.64
N PRO A 20 -8.31 13.90 -6.01
CA PRO A 20 -9.54 14.04 -5.20
C PRO A 20 -10.30 12.72 -4.96
N THR A 21 -10.05 11.70 -5.77
CA THR A 21 -10.70 10.38 -5.61
C THR A 21 -9.88 9.42 -4.76
N ALA A 22 -8.62 9.74 -4.45
CA ALA A 22 -7.83 9.00 -3.50
C ALA A 22 -8.38 9.18 -2.08
N TYR A 23 -8.12 8.22 -1.22
CA TYR A 23 -8.41 8.31 0.20
C TYR A 23 -7.10 8.33 0.98
N VAL A 24 -6.90 9.37 1.80
CA VAL A 24 -5.74 9.49 2.69
C VAL A 24 -6.25 9.61 4.12
N HIS A 25 -5.91 8.64 4.96
CA HIS A 25 -6.35 8.64 6.35
C HIS A 25 -5.80 9.88 7.10
N PRO A 26 -6.60 10.57 7.94
CA PRO A 26 -6.15 11.79 8.63
C PRO A 26 -4.90 11.66 9.51
N SER A 27 -4.58 10.45 9.97
CA SER A 27 -3.36 10.18 10.75
C SER A 27 -2.12 9.88 9.91
N ALA A 28 -2.24 9.74 8.58
CA ALA A 28 -1.09 9.65 7.69
C ALA A 28 -0.35 11.00 7.63
N VAL A 29 0.95 10.94 7.32
CA VAL A 29 1.82 12.11 7.18
C VAL A 29 2.42 12.11 5.78
N LEU A 30 2.19 13.20 5.04
CA LEU A 30 2.73 13.43 3.69
C LEU A 30 3.62 14.68 3.71
N ILE A 31 4.87 14.55 3.26
CA ILE A 31 5.86 15.64 3.27
C ILE A 31 6.55 15.73 1.91
N GLY A 32 6.53 16.90 1.26
CA GLY A 32 7.37 17.19 0.07
C GLY A 32 6.87 16.64 -1.27
N ASP A 33 7.78 16.19 -2.14
CA ASP A 33 7.48 15.74 -3.52
C ASP A 33 6.80 14.36 -3.50
N ILE A 34 5.47 14.37 -3.37
CA ILE A 34 4.64 13.17 -3.35
C ILE A 34 3.50 13.36 -4.34
N VAL A 35 3.28 12.35 -5.18
CA VAL A 35 2.14 12.29 -6.11
C VAL A 35 1.30 11.06 -5.80
N VAL A 36 0.06 11.25 -5.38
CA VAL A 36 -0.93 10.21 -5.10
C VAL A 36 -1.99 10.19 -6.19
N GLY A 37 -2.05 9.10 -6.95
CA GLY A 37 -2.94 8.91 -8.08
C GLY A 37 -4.39 8.56 -7.71
N PRO A 38 -5.28 8.52 -8.72
CA PRO A 38 -6.72 8.37 -8.51
C PRO A 38 -7.08 7.03 -7.87
N GLY A 39 -8.06 7.06 -6.96
CA GLY A 39 -8.57 5.89 -6.25
C GLY A 39 -7.56 5.17 -5.35
N ALA A 40 -6.39 5.77 -5.10
CA ALA A 40 -5.40 5.19 -4.20
C ALA A 40 -5.89 5.21 -2.74
N TYR A 41 -5.41 4.26 -1.93
CA TYR A 41 -5.68 4.19 -0.50
C TYR A 41 -4.40 4.37 0.30
N ILE A 42 -4.35 5.38 1.18
CA ILE A 42 -3.27 5.59 2.15
C ILE A 42 -3.83 5.38 3.55
N GLY A 43 -3.33 4.34 4.23
CA GLY A 43 -3.80 3.90 5.53
C GLY A 43 -3.37 4.80 6.70
N PRO A 44 -3.96 4.59 7.88
CA PRO A 44 -3.60 5.32 9.09
C PRO A 44 -2.12 5.14 9.43
N CYS A 45 -1.52 6.22 9.92
CA CYS A 45 -0.14 6.24 10.40
C CYS A 45 0.92 5.91 9.32
N ALA A 46 0.57 5.90 8.04
CA ALA A 46 1.55 5.85 6.96
C ALA A 46 2.43 7.12 6.99
N SER A 47 3.75 6.94 6.89
CA SER A 47 4.74 8.02 6.84
C SER A 47 5.35 8.09 5.46
N LEU A 48 4.89 9.05 4.66
CA LEU A 48 5.31 9.25 3.28
C LEU A 48 6.13 10.54 3.21
N ARG A 49 7.40 10.40 2.85
CA ARG A 49 8.35 11.50 2.93
C ARG A 49 9.10 11.62 1.61
N GLY A 50 8.72 12.60 0.81
CA GLY A 50 9.33 12.97 -0.48
C GLY A 50 10.28 14.15 -0.34
N ASP A 51 11.05 14.20 0.74
CA ASP A 51 11.96 15.31 1.05
C ASP A 51 13.40 15.08 0.56
N PHE A 52 13.76 13.86 0.14
CA PHE A 52 15.04 13.54 -0.52
C PHE A 52 14.87 13.27 -2.02
N GLY A 53 13.71 12.79 -2.42
CA GLY A 53 13.37 12.44 -3.80
C GLY A 53 11.87 12.19 -3.92
N ARG A 54 11.38 11.96 -5.14
CA ARG A 54 9.94 11.88 -5.38
C ARG A 54 9.35 10.55 -4.91
N LEU A 55 8.17 10.62 -4.30
CA LEU A 55 7.32 9.46 -4.11
C LEU A 55 6.18 9.49 -5.13
N HIS A 56 5.98 8.40 -5.86
CA HIS A 56 4.86 8.25 -6.78
C HIS A 56 4.03 7.03 -6.40
N ILE A 57 2.75 7.26 -6.11
CA ILE A 57 1.75 6.23 -5.81
C ILE A 57 0.71 6.26 -6.93
N GLY A 58 0.70 5.23 -7.77
CA GLY A 58 -0.12 5.16 -8.98
C GLY A 58 -1.60 4.94 -8.71
N ALA A 59 -2.39 4.97 -9.80
CA ALA A 59 -3.83 4.79 -9.74
C ALA A 59 -4.21 3.46 -9.07
N GLY A 60 -5.16 3.52 -8.14
CA GLY A 60 -5.68 2.34 -7.45
C GLY A 60 -4.66 1.55 -6.63
N ALA A 61 -3.47 2.10 -6.37
CA ALA A 61 -2.50 1.52 -5.47
C ALA A 61 -2.93 1.67 -4.00
N ASN A 62 -2.45 0.80 -3.13
CA ASN A 62 -2.68 0.93 -1.69
C ASN A 62 -1.37 0.89 -0.92
N VAL A 63 -1.22 1.85 0.01
CA VAL A 63 -0.16 1.93 1.00
C VAL A 63 -0.85 1.82 2.36
N GLN A 64 -0.75 0.64 2.97
CA GLN A 64 -1.55 0.30 4.13
C GLN A 64 -1.02 0.93 5.43
N ASP A 65 -1.67 0.58 6.53
CA ASP A 65 -1.41 1.08 7.87
C ASP A 65 0.08 1.00 8.24
N CYS A 66 0.61 2.06 8.85
CA CYS A 66 1.97 2.13 9.37
C CYS A 66 3.11 1.89 8.35
N CYS A 67 2.84 1.95 7.05
CA CYS A 67 3.92 1.86 6.05
C CYS A 67 4.84 3.08 6.11
N VAL A 68 6.11 2.87 5.76
CA VAL A 68 7.08 3.94 5.57
C VAL A 68 7.52 3.95 4.12
N MET A 69 7.48 5.12 3.48
CA MET A 69 7.97 5.33 2.13
C MET A 69 8.92 6.53 2.11
N HIS A 70 10.16 6.29 1.70
CA HIS A 70 11.23 7.27 1.63
C HIS A 70 12.20 6.88 0.52
N GLY A 71 13.31 7.58 0.33
CA GLY A 71 14.31 7.23 -0.67
C GLY A 71 15.63 7.97 -0.45
N PHE A 72 16.66 7.56 -1.20
CA PHE A 72 17.92 8.31 -1.24
C PHE A 72 17.78 9.64 -1.98
N PRO A 73 18.65 10.63 -1.68
CA PRO A 73 18.70 11.89 -2.41
C PRO A 73 18.74 11.69 -3.94
N GLY A 74 17.79 12.30 -4.65
CA GLY A 74 17.69 12.24 -6.11
C GLY A 74 17.14 10.92 -6.68
N SER A 75 16.68 9.99 -5.83
CA SER A 75 16.00 8.76 -6.26
C SER A 75 14.49 8.89 -6.16
N ASP A 76 13.77 8.20 -7.05
CA ASP A 76 12.32 8.08 -6.97
C ASP A 76 11.95 6.75 -6.30
N THR A 77 10.94 6.78 -5.45
CA THR A 77 10.30 5.55 -4.94
C THR A 77 8.91 5.48 -5.55
N ILE A 78 8.66 4.39 -6.30
CA ILE A 78 7.51 4.30 -7.18
C ILE A 78 6.70 3.06 -6.81
N VAL A 79 5.41 3.25 -6.62
CA VAL A 79 4.41 2.19 -6.61
C VAL A 79 3.50 2.45 -7.80
N GLU A 80 3.60 1.63 -8.84
CA GLU A 80 2.79 1.78 -10.04
C GLU A 80 1.32 1.38 -9.81
N GLU A 81 0.51 1.49 -10.87
CA GLU A 81 -0.91 1.19 -10.86
C GLU A 81 -1.23 -0.17 -10.22
N HIS A 82 -2.22 -0.19 -9.32
CA HIS A 82 -2.64 -1.37 -8.56
C HIS A 82 -1.53 -2.02 -7.71
N GLY A 83 -0.44 -1.31 -7.41
CA GLY A 83 0.54 -1.75 -6.44
C GLY A 83 -0.08 -1.93 -5.04
N HIS A 84 0.38 -2.94 -4.31
CA HIS A 84 -0.21 -3.36 -3.04
C HIS A 84 0.86 -3.45 -1.96
N ILE A 85 0.90 -2.47 -1.07
CA ILE A 85 1.93 -2.35 -0.03
C ILE A 85 1.30 -2.69 1.32
N GLY A 86 1.62 -3.88 1.80
CA GLY A 86 1.08 -4.49 3.01
C GLY A 86 1.44 -3.73 4.28
N HIS A 87 0.59 -3.83 5.31
CA HIS A 87 0.75 -3.17 6.59
C HIS A 87 2.20 -3.19 7.13
N GLY A 88 2.70 -2.04 7.57
CA GLY A 88 4.02 -1.88 8.18
C GLY A 88 5.22 -2.13 7.26
N ALA A 89 5.02 -2.26 5.94
CA ALA A 89 6.13 -2.40 5.01
C ALA A 89 6.95 -1.10 4.89
N ILE A 90 8.24 -1.24 4.57
CA ILE A 90 9.17 -0.14 4.32
C ILE A 90 9.61 -0.19 2.86
N LEU A 91 9.38 0.90 2.15
CA LEU A 91 9.90 1.12 0.79
C LEU A 91 10.94 2.24 0.83
N HIS A 92 12.13 1.95 0.32
CA HIS A 92 13.22 2.92 0.28
C HIS A 92 13.87 2.91 -1.11
N GLY A 93 13.64 3.95 -1.93
CA GLY A 93 14.30 4.12 -3.23
C GLY A 93 14.01 3.01 -4.27
N CYS A 94 12.91 2.26 -4.12
CA CYS A 94 12.59 1.09 -4.92
C CYS A 94 11.45 1.35 -5.92
N ILE A 95 11.31 0.46 -6.91
CA ILE A 95 10.18 0.44 -7.85
C ILE A 95 9.35 -0.81 -7.65
N VAL A 96 8.08 -0.64 -7.29
CA VAL A 96 7.06 -1.68 -7.33
C VAL A 96 6.25 -1.48 -8.61
N ARG A 97 6.44 -2.39 -9.57
CA ARG A 97 5.77 -2.33 -10.87
C ARG A 97 4.28 -2.61 -10.76
N ARG A 98 3.55 -2.38 -11.86
CA ARG A 98 2.11 -2.59 -11.99
C ARG A 98 1.68 -3.88 -11.32
N ASN A 99 0.62 -3.80 -10.52
CA ASN A 99 0.04 -4.93 -9.83
C ASN A 99 1.01 -5.70 -8.89
N GLY A 100 2.21 -5.20 -8.61
CA GLY A 100 3.16 -5.80 -7.69
C GLY A 100 2.67 -5.72 -6.24
N MET A 101 3.08 -6.68 -5.41
CA MET A 101 2.70 -6.76 -4.01
C MET A 101 3.92 -6.85 -3.11
N VAL A 102 3.96 -5.99 -2.09
CA VAL A 102 4.91 -6.08 -0.98
C VAL A 102 4.16 -6.54 0.25
N GLY A 103 4.51 -7.72 0.76
CA GLY A 103 3.87 -8.30 1.94
C GLY A 103 4.07 -7.48 3.20
N MET A 104 3.17 -7.66 4.17
CA MET A 104 3.22 -6.94 5.45
C MET A 104 4.60 -7.02 6.12
N ASN A 105 5.06 -5.89 6.66
CA ASN A 105 6.34 -5.74 7.35
C ASN A 105 7.58 -6.20 6.53
N ALA A 106 7.47 -6.27 5.21
CA ALA A 106 8.65 -6.45 4.36
C ALA A 106 9.41 -5.13 4.20
N VAL A 107 10.71 -5.22 3.95
CA VAL A 107 11.58 -4.07 3.67
C VAL A 107 12.12 -4.23 2.25
N VAL A 108 11.94 -3.20 1.42
CA VAL A 108 12.44 -3.14 0.05
C VAL A 108 13.41 -1.97 -0.07
N MET A 109 14.67 -2.32 -0.32
CA MET A 109 15.79 -1.38 -0.35
C MET A 109 16.00 -0.74 -1.73
N ASP A 110 16.92 0.21 -1.77
CA ASP A 110 17.17 1.10 -2.89
C ASP A 110 17.49 0.41 -4.20
N ASN A 111 16.98 0.96 -5.29
CA ASN A 111 17.13 0.46 -6.66
C ASN A 111 16.62 -0.98 -6.85
N ALA A 112 15.94 -1.57 -5.87
CA ALA A 112 15.28 -2.85 -6.06
C ALA A 112 14.04 -2.67 -6.94
N VAL A 113 13.74 -3.69 -7.74
CA VAL A 113 12.57 -3.73 -8.62
C VAL A 113 11.72 -4.94 -8.25
N VAL A 114 10.49 -4.70 -7.80
CA VAL A 114 9.46 -5.73 -7.68
C VAL A 114 8.70 -5.75 -9.01
N GLY A 115 8.93 -6.79 -9.81
CA GLY A 115 8.37 -6.92 -11.16
C GLY A 115 6.84 -6.94 -11.21
N GLU A 116 6.30 -6.78 -12.42
CA GLU A 116 4.85 -6.74 -12.64
C GLU A 116 4.16 -7.99 -12.07
N SER A 117 3.14 -7.79 -11.26
CA SER A 117 2.42 -8.87 -10.56
C SER A 117 3.30 -9.79 -9.69
N ALA A 118 4.54 -9.40 -9.37
CA ALA A 118 5.37 -10.15 -8.43
C ALA A 118 4.88 -9.96 -6.99
N ILE A 119 5.13 -10.95 -6.14
CA ILE A 119 4.76 -10.92 -4.72
C ILE A 119 6.02 -11.09 -3.87
N VAL A 120 6.27 -10.12 -3.00
CA VAL A 120 7.22 -10.24 -1.88
C VAL A 120 6.45 -10.76 -0.67
N ALA A 121 6.86 -11.89 -0.11
CA ALA A 121 6.24 -12.47 1.08
C ALA A 121 6.38 -11.55 2.30
N ALA A 122 5.46 -11.67 3.26
CA ALA A 122 5.53 -10.96 4.53
C ALA A 122 6.89 -11.17 5.23
N GLN A 123 7.34 -10.17 6.00
CA GLN A 123 8.60 -10.22 6.76
C GLN A 123 9.86 -10.46 5.91
N SER A 124 9.84 -10.15 4.60
CA SER A 124 11.00 -10.34 3.72
C SER A 124 11.89 -9.11 3.66
N PHE A 125 13.19 -9.32 3.40
CA PHE A 125 14.17 -8.26 3.19
C PHE A 125 14.71 -8.31 1.76
N VAL A 126 14.22 -7.44 0.88
CA VAL A 126 14.69 -7.30 -0.50
C VAL A 126 15.88 -6.36 -0.52
N ARG A 127 17.06 -6.88 -0.87
CA ARG A 127 18.33 -6.14 -0.87
C ARG A 127 18.36 -5.09 -1.98
N ALA A 128 19.21 -4.07 -1.79
CA ALA A 128 19.39 -3.00 -2.76
C ALA A 128 19.81 -3.59 -4.13
N GLY A 129 19.24 -3.04 -5.20
CA GLY A 129 19.48 -3.47 -6.58
C GLY A 129 18.94 -4.86 -6.93
N MET A 130 18.20 -5.54 -6.03
CA MET A 130 17.60 -6.83 -6.35
C MET A 130 16.43 -6.65 -7.33
N GLU A 131 16.47 -7.38 -8.43
CA GLU A 131 15.36 -7.47 -9.38
C GLU A 131 14.59 -8.77 -9.13
N ILE A 132 13.31 -8.65 -8.79
CA ILE A 132 12.37 -9.76 -8.72
C ILE A 132 11.62 -9.79 -10.05
N PRO A 133 11.73 -10.87 -10.85
CA PRO A 133 11.08 -10.93 -12.14
C PRO A 133 9.54 -10.84 -12.03
N PRO A 134 8.84 -10.42 -13.10
CA PRO A 134 7.39 -10.43 -13.14
C PRO A 134 6.80 -11.79 -12.75
N ARG A 135 5.64 -11.76 -12.09
CA ARG A 135 4.87 -12.96 -11.69
C ARG A 135 5.63 -13.94 -10.79
N MET A 136 6.72 -13.52 -10.14
CA MET A 136 7.46 -14.37 -9.20
C MET A 136 7.05 -14.12 -7.75
N LEU A 137 7.07 -15.19 -6.96
CA LEU A 137 7.09 -15.11 -5.50
C LEU A 137 8.55 -15.01 -5.03
N ALA A 138 8.86 -13.99 -4.25
CA ALA A 138 10.12 -13.86 -3.53
C ALA A 138 9.87 -13.79 -2.02
N GLY A 139 10.80 -14.31 -1.22
CA GLY A 139 10.67 -14.24 0.24
C GLY A 139 11.95 -14.56 1.01
N GLY A 140 11.94 -14.20 2.29
CA GLY A 140 13.02 -14.48 3.25
C GLY A 140 13.89 -13.27 3.60
N VAL A 141 14.89 -13.49 4.47
CA VAL A 141 15.84 -12.48 4.95
C VAL A 141 17.27 -13.02 4.80
N PRO A 142 18.03 -12.62 3.76
CA PRO A 142 17.59 -11.83 2.61
C PRO A 142 16.63 -12.61 1.70
N ALA A 143 15.81 -11.87 0.96
CA ALA A 143 14.83 -12.44 0.05
C ALA A 143 15.52 -13.19 -1.09
N LYS A 144 14.90 -14.31 -1.51
CA LYS A 144 15.26 -15.06 -2.70
C LYS A 144 14.03 -15.21 -3.58
N VAL A 145 14.23 -15.18 -4.89
CA VAL A 145 13.20 -15.58 -5.85
C VAL A 145 12.95 -17.08 -5.66
N MET A 146 11.71 -17.46 -5.38
CA MET A 146 11.34 -18.83 -4.99
C MET A 146 10.77 -19.61 -6.17
N ARG A 147 9.70 -19.10 -6.78
CA ARG A 147 8.95 -19.76 -7.85
C ARG A 147 8.03 -18.77 -8.56
N GLU A 148 7.49 -19.20 -9.70
CA GLU A 148 6.40 -18.49 -10.36
C GLU A 148 5.10 -18.59 -9.55
N LEU A 149 4.29 -17.53 -9.63
CA LEU A 149 2.94 -17.48 -9.09
C LEU A 149 1.98 -18.26 -9.97
N THR A 150 1.02 -18.93 -9.33
CA THR A 150 -0.06 -19.58 -10.06
C THR A 150 -1.10 -18.55 -10.52
N GLU A 151 -1.89 -18.89 -11.55
CA GLU A 151 -3.02 -18.06 -11.98
C GLU A 151 -4.01 -17.77 -10.83
N ILE A 152 -4.20 -18.74 -9.93
CA ILE A 152 -5.02 -18.60 -8.73
C ILE A 152 -4.43 -17.53 -7.79
N GLU A 153 -3.11 -17.51 -7.57
CA GLU A 153 -2.46 -16.49 -6.74
C GLU A 153 -2.59 -15.09 -7.35
N MET A 154 -2.46 -14.97 -8.67
CA MET A 154 -2.59 -13.70 -9.36
C MET A 154 -4.03 -13.18 -9.33
N ALA A 155 -5.02 -14.04 -9.60
CA ALA A 155 -6.43 -13.68 -9.50
C ALA A 155 -6.79 -13.25 -8.07
N TRP A 156 -6.36 -14.02 -7.07
CA TRP A 156 -6.55 -13.68 -5.65
C TRP A 156 -5.95 -12.32 -5.29
N LYS A 157 -4.76 -11.98 -5.81
CA LYS A 157 -4.14 -10.68 -5.60
C LYS A 157 -4.95 -9.54 -6.21
N VAL A 158 -5.50 -9.73 -7.41
CA VAL A 158 -6.35 -8.74 -8.10
C VAL A 158 -7.62 -8.48 -7.29
N GLU A 159 -8.28 -9.54 -6.82
CA GLU A 159 -9.46 -9.43 -5.95
C GLU A 159 -9.14 -8.69 -4.65
N GLY A 160 -8.04 -9.04 -3.98
CA GLY A 160 -7.58 -8.36 -2.77
C GLY A 160 -7.28 -6.87 -3.00
N THR A 161 -6.78 -6.50 -4.18
CA THR A 161 -6.59 -5.09 -4.58
C THR A 161 -7.94 -4.39 -4.79
N GLY A 162 -8.91 -5.10 -5.38
CA GLY A 162 -10.29 -4.62 -5.54
C GLY A 162 -10.97 -4.25 -4.21
N VAL A 163 -10.68 -5.00 -3.14
CA VAL A 163 -11.20 -4.68 -1.79
C VAL A 163 -10.69 -3.32 -1.29
N TYR A 164 -9.43 -2.97 -1.56
CA TYR A 164 -8.89 -1.66 -1.19
C TYR A 164 -9.45 -0.51 -2.03
N LEU A 165 -9.76 -0.76 -3.30
CA LEU A 165 -10.47 0.20 -4.14
C LEU A 165 -11.88 0.49 -3.60
N ASP A 166 -12.62 -0.54 -3.19
CA ASP A 166 -13.91 -0.38 -2.51
C ASP A 166 -13.76 0.35 -1.17
N LEU A 167 -12.73 0.00 -0.40
CA LEU A 167 -12.45 0.64 0.88
C LEU A 167 -12.18 2.13 0.71
N ALA A 168 -11.36 2.55 -0.26
CA ALA A 168 -11.10 3.97 -0.55
C ALA A 168 -12.40 4.74 -0.83
N ARG A 169 -13.27 4.19 -1.70
CA ARG A 169 -14.58 4.79 -2.01
C ARG A 169 -15.47 4.90 -0.79
N ARG A 170 -15.55 3.83 0.00
CA ARG A 170 -16.37 3.80 1.22
C ARG A 170 -15.83 4.71 2.30
N CYS A 171 -14.52 4.82 2.45
CA CYS A 171 -13.90 5.74 3.39
C CYS A 171 -14.24 7.19 3.01
N ASN A 172 -14.07 7.58 1.75
CA ASN A 172 -14.49 8.88 1.24
C ASN A 172 -15.99 9.14 1.44
N ALA A 173 -16.85 8.14 1.23
CA ALA A 173 -18.30 8.30 1.33
C ALA A 173 -18.85 8.29 2.76
N THR A 174 -18.22 7.56 3.68
CA THR A 174 -18.87 7.18 4.96
C THR A 174 -18.00 7.30 6.20
N MET A 175 -16.68 7.39 6.07
CA MET A 175 -15.82 7.44 7.25
C MET A 175 -15.88 8.82 7.88
N LYS A 176 -16.07 8.85 9.20
CA LYS A 176 -16.08 10.08 9.99
C LYS A 176 -15.42 9.83 11.33
N GLN A 177 -14.69 10.82 11.82
CA GLN A 177 -14.20 10.81 13.19
C GLN A 177 -15.41 10.89 14.14
N VAL A 178 -15.45 10.01 15.13
CA VAL A 178 -16.53 9.95 16.14
C VAL A 178 -15.93 9.74 17.52
N GLU A 179 -16.69 10.05 18.56
CA GLU A 179 -16.40 9.59 19.91
C GLU A 179 -16.70 8.10 20.04
N ALA A 180 -15.94 7.41 20.90
CA ALA A 180 -16.15 5.99 21.14
C ALA A 180 -17.47 5.76 21.88
N LEU A 181 -18.24 4.75 21.45
CA LEU A 181 -19.39 4.27 22.21
C LEU A 181 -18.93 3.69 23.55
N THR A 182 -19.65 4.00 24.63
CA THR A 182 -19.33 3.52 25.99
C THR A 182 -19.91 2.15 26.31
N ALA A 183 -20.77 1.61 25.44
CA ALA A 183 -21.36 0.27 25.55
C ALA A 183 -21.62 -0.34 24.16
N VAL A 184 -21.78 -1.66 24.11
CA VAL A 184 -22.12 -2.38 22.87
C VAL A 184 -23.63 -2.22 22.60
N GLU A 185 -23.96 -1.77 21.38
CA GLU A 185 -25.36 -1.64 20.96
C GLU A 185 -26.05 -3.02 20.85
N PRO A 186 -27.29 -3.16 21.37
CA PRO A 186 -28.12 -4.33 21.08
C PRO A 186 -28.31 -4.51 19.57
N GLY A 187 -28.05 -5.71 19.05
CA GLY A 187 -28.15 -5.98 17.62
C GLY A 187 -27.10 -5.29 16.75
N ARG A 188 -25.91 -4.98 17.32
CA ARG A 188 -24.79 -4.33 16.60
C ARG A 188 -24.61 -4.89 15.19
N LYS A 189 -24.70 -3.99 14.21
CA LYS A 189 -24.59 -4.33 12.80
C LYS A 189 -23.19 -4.87 12.48
N ARG A 190 -23.11 -5.89 11.62
CA ARG A 190 -21.87 -6.32 10.98
C ARG A 190 -21.82 -5.79 9.56
N LEU A 191 -20.62 -5.47 9.09
CA LEU A 191 -20.41 -5.14 7.68
C LEU A 191 -20.74 -6.38 6.84
N LYS A 192 -21.53 -6.19 5.79
CA LYS A 192 -21.79 -7.20 4.76
C LYS A 192 -20.86 -6.89 3.60
N LEU A 193 -19.78 -7.66 3.49
CA LEU A 193 -18.78 -7.56 2.44
C LEU A 193 -18.94 -8.72 1.45
N PRO A 194 -18.52 -8.57 0.18
CA PRO A 194 -18.33 -9.72 -0.71
C PRO A 194 -17.42 -10.76 -0.03
N GLU A 195 -17.72 -12.04 -0.23
CA GLU A 195 -16.90 -13.13 0.30
C GLU A 195 -15.54 -13.13 -0.43
N LEU A 196 -14.47 -12.79 0.28
CA LEU A 196 -13.10 -12.96 -0.17
C LEU A 196 -12.45 -14.07 0.65
N LYS A 197 -11.98 -15.12 -0.04
CA LYS A 197 -11.27 -16.23 0.60
C LYS A 197 -9.82 -15.85 0.85
N THR A 198 -9.24 -16.35 1.94
CA THR A 198 -7.78 -16.29 2.14
C THR A 198 -7.09 -17.08 1.04
N LEU A 199 -5.83 -16.76 0.73
CA LEU A 199 -5.08 -17.51 -0.28
C LEU A 199 -5.02 -19.02 0.04
N GLN A 200 -4.98 -19.39 1.32
CA GLN A 200 -4.99 -20.79 1.75
C GLN A 200 -6.34 -21.48 1.45
N GLU A 201 -7.45 -20.79 1.67
CA GLU A 201 -8.79 -21.29 1.35
C GLU A 201 -9.02 -21.38 -0.16
N THR A 202 -8.60 -20.37 -0.92
CA THR A 202 -8.71 -20.37 -2.39
C THR A 202 -7.97 -21.57 -2.99
N ARG A 203 -6.78 -21.90 -2.47
CA ARG A 203 -6.00 -23.08 -2.89
C ARG A 203 -6.60 -24.42 -2.49
N ARG A 204 -7.34 -24.48 -1.39
CA ARG A 204 -7.99 -25.72 -0.93
C ARG A 204 -9.29 -26.02 -1.69
N GLY A 205 -9.92 -24.99 -2.28
CA GLY A 205 -11.17 -25.11 -3.03
C GLY A 205 -11.00 -25.23 -4.55
N SER A 206 -9.77 -25.20 -5.05
CA SER A 206 -9.39 -25.33 -6.47
C SER A 206 -8.96 -26.73 -6.85
#